data_AF-A0A235EIQ1-F1
#
_entry.id   AF-A0A235EIQ1-F1
#
_cell.length_a   1.000
_cell.length_b   1.000
_cell.length_c   1.000
_cell.angle_alpha   90.00
_cell.angle_beta   90.00
_cell.angle_gamma   90.00
#
_symmetry.space_group_name_H-M   'P 1'
#
loop_
_entity.id
_entity.type
_entity.pdbx_description
1 polymer ?
#
loop_
_entity_poly.entity_id
_entity_poly.type
_entity_poly.pdbx_seq_one_letter_code
_entity_poly.pdbx_strand_id
1 'polypeptide(L)'
;MAALTGSLRPIVAPTPTDQLLPFEKALLQATASALQPAEAVLLAKQVDCINHIRRPSDWKRIEFQCKRWFLVRWPAQLLFDRTEAFRIATIACQFGVKDALVDVWAEGGHVSALESAVGLSGLSIAGPLNILGVHPAI
;
A
#
# COMPACT_ATOMS: atom_id res chain seq x y z
N MET A 1 12.67 -18.66 -45.61
CA MET A 1 11.75 -18.85 -44.48
C MET A 1 12.52 -18.61 -43.19
N ALA A 2 12.30 -17.49 -42.52
CA ALA A 2 12.92 -17.19 -41.23
C ALA A 2 11.88 -17.43 -40.14
N ALA A 3 12.10 -18.44 -39.30
CA ALA A 3 11.26 -18.71 -38.14
C ALA A 3 11.56 -17.66 -37.07
N LEU A 4 10.63 -16.71 -36.87
CA LEU A 4 10.63 -15.81 -35.73
C LEU A 4 10.19 -16.59 -34.49
N THR A 5 11.11 -17.31 -33.86
CA THR A 5 10.96 -17.77 -32.48
C THR A 5 11.18 -16.59 -31.52
N GLY A 6 10.28 -15.61 -31.61
CA GLY A 6 10.15 -14.58 -30.59
C GLY A 6 9.62 -15.25 -29.33
N SER A 7 10.46 -15.37 -28.29
CA SER A 7 10.06 -15.78 -26.95
C SER A 7 8.82 -14.98 -26.53
N LEU A 8 7.66 -15.63 -26.49
CA LEU A 8 6.42 -15.07 -25.96
C LEU A 8 6.69 -14.77 -24.47
N ARG A 9 7.06 -13.52 -24.18
CA ARG A 9 7.05 -13.03 -22.80
C ARG A 9 5.60 -13.19 -22.32
N PRO A 10 5.36 -13.79 -21.14
CA PRO A 10 4.02 -13.86 -20.61
C PRO A 10 3.45 -12.44 -20.60
N ILE A 11 2.30 -12.25 -21.25
CA ILE A 11 1.53 -11.01 -21.15
C ILE A 11 0.96 -11.01 -19.74
N VAL A 12 1.80 -10.68 -18.76
CA VAL A 12 1.36 -10.39 -17.40
C VAL A 12 0.56 -9.10 -17.53
N ALA A 13 -0.74 -9.17 -17.26
CA ALA A 13 -1.61 -8.00 -17.28
C ALA A 13 -0.95 -6.88 -16.44
N PRO A 14 -0.94 -5.62 -16.93
CA PRO A 14 -0.38 -4.53 -16.17
C PRO A 14 -1.10 -4.43 -14.83
N THR A 15 -0.35 -4.28 -13.74
CA THR A 15 -0.92 -4.11 -12.41
C THR A 15 -1.87 -2.90 -12.41
N PRO A 16 -3.12 -3.04 -11.95
CA PRO A 16 -4.10 -1.95 -11.99
C PRO A 16 -3.61 -0.78 -11.14
N THR A 17 -3.57 0.43 -11.72
CA THR A 17 -3.12 1.66 -11.03
C THR A 17 -4.22 2.33 -10.23
N ASP A 18 -5.45 1.83 -10.31
CA ASP A 18 -6.66 2.39 -9.69
C ASP A 18 -7.21 1.49 -8.57
N GLN A 19 -6.63 0.29 -8.38
CA GLN A 19 -7.11 -0.70 -7.43
C GLN A 19 -5.99 -1.21 -6.54
N LEU A 20 -6.29 -1.29 -5.25
CA LEU A 20 -5.41 -1.90 -4.26
C LEU A 20 -5.28 -3.40 -4.54
N LEU A 21 -4.06 -3.90 -4.48
CA LEU A 21 -3.81 -5.34 -4.49
C LEU A 21 -4.30 -5.95 -3.17
N PRO A 22 -4.65 -7.25 -3.15
CA PRO A 22 -5.18 -7.89 -1.94
C PRO A 22 -4.27 -7.74 -0.72
N PHE A 23 -2.95 -7.83 -0.90
CA PHE A 23 -2.00 -7.67 0.21
C PHE A 23 -1.89 -6.21 0.68
N GLU A 24 -1.97 -5.23 -0.23
CA GLU A 24 -1.96 -3.80 0.13
C GLU A 24 -3.17 -3.46 0.98
N LYS A 25 -4.35 -3.93 0.54
CA LYS A 25 -5.60 -3.78 1.29
C LYS A 25 -5.52 -4.44 2.67
N ALA A 26 -4.98 -5.66 2.75
CA ALA A 26 -4.83 -6.38 4.02
C ALA A 26 -3.89 -5.66 5.00
N LEU A 27 -2.77 -5.09 4.53
CA LEU A 27 -1.85 -4.30 5.36
C LEU A 27 -2.51 -3.02 5.90
N LEU A 28 -3.27 -2.31 5.05
CA LEU A 28 -4.00 -1.11 5.44
C LEU A 28 -5.12 -1.43 6.45
N GLN A 29 -5.83 -2.54 6.26
CA GLN A 29 -6.85 -3.02 7.20
C GLN A 29 -6.24 -3.45 8.53
N ALA A 30 -5.10 -4.15 8.52
CA ALA A 30 -4.38 -4.51 9.74
C ALA A 30 -3.96 -3.26 10.50
N THR A 31 -3.49 -2.23 9.79
CA THR A 31 -3.18 -0.92 10.40
C THR A 31 -4.41 -0.30 11.05
N ALA A 32 -5.54 -0.24 10.34
CA ALA A 32 -6.78 0.30 10.89
C ALA A 32 -7.22 -0.43 12.17
N SER A 33 -7.08 -1.77 12.22
CA SER A 33 -7.45 -2.56 13.40
C SER A 33 -6.58 -2.31 14.64
N ALA A 34 -5.37 -1.75 14.46
CA ALA A 34 -4.44 -1.46 15.55
C ALA A 34 -4.47 0.00 16.03
N LEU A 35 -5.18 0.88 15.31
CA LEU A 35 -5.32 2.30 15.66
C LEU A 35 -6.46 2.55 16.65
N GLN A 36 -6.50 3.76 17.21
CA GLN A 36 -7.64 4.20 18.00
C GLN A 36 -8.92 4.22 17.14
N PRO A 37 -10.11 3.95 17.69
CA PRO A 37 -11.34 3.81 16.90
C PRO A 37 -11.64 5.01 15.98
N ALA A 38 -11.33 6.23 16.41
CA ALA A 38 -11.53 7.43 15.59
C ALA A 38 -10.60 7.44 14.36
N GLU A 39 -9.31 7.18 14.56
CA GLU A 39 -8.30 7.12 13.50
C GLU A 39 -8.51 5.92 12.57
N ALA A 40 -8.94 4.78 13.12
CA ALA A 40 -9.28 3.59 12.35
C ALA A 40 -10.40 3.87 11.34
N VAL A 41 -11.44 4.59 11.75
CA VAL A 41 -12.55 5.00 10.87
C VAL A 41 -12.08 5.97 9.80
N LEU A 42 -11.19 6.93 10.15
CA LEU A 42 -10.59 7.84 9.18
C LEU A 42 -9.77 7.07 8.14
N LEU A 43 -8.89 6.18 8.59
CA LEU A 43 -8.05 5.37 7.70
C LEU A 43 -8.91 4.50 6.77
N ALA A 44 -9.93 3.82 7.29
CA ALA A 44 -10.83 3.01 6.46
C ALA A 44 -11.50 3.85 5.34
N LYS A 45 -12.01 5.04 5.68
CA LYS A 45 -12.61 5.94 4.70
C LYS A 45 -11.59 6.50 3.70
N GLN A 46 -10.36 6.77 4.13
CA GLN A 46 -9.28 7.17 3.23
C GLN A 46 -8.95 6.05 2.25
N VAL A 47 -8.86 4.80 2.71
CA VAL A 47 -8.61 3.62 1.87
C VAL A 47 -9.67 3.49 0.77
N ASP A 48 -10.93 3.73 1.09
CA ASP A 48 -12.03 3.72 0.11
C ASP A 48 -11.95 4.87 -0.91
N CYS A 49 -11.23 5.95 -0.60
CA CYS A 49 -11.02 7.09 -1.51
C CYS A 49 -9.80 6.94 -2.43
N ILE A 50 -8.93 5.94 -2.18
CA ILE A 50 -7.76 5.69 -3.02
C ILE A 50 -8.23 5.25 -4.41
N ASN A 51 -7.85 6.02 -5.42
CA ASN A 51 -8.20 5.73 -6.82
C ASN A 51 -7.00 5.85 -7.77
N HIS A 52 -5.83 6.14 -7.23
CA HIS A 52 -4.60 6.21 -7.98
C HIS A 52 -3.44 5.72 -7.11
N ILE A 53 -2.71 4.72 -7.60
CA ILE A 53 -1.67 4.00 -6.89
C ILE A 53 -0.44 3.96 -7.78
N ARG A 54 0.68 4.45 -7.25
CA ARG A 54 1.96 4.42 -7.94
C ARG A 54 2.85 3.36 -7.31
N ARG A 55 3.30 2.44 -8.14
CA ARG A 55 4.21 1.34 -7.77
C ARG A 55 5.50 1.51 -8.58
N PRO A 56 6.54 2.15 -8.03
CA PRO A 56 7.85 2.27 -8.66
C PRO A 56 8.44 0.89 -8.96
N SER A 57 9.42 0.84 -9.88
CA SER A 57 9.99 -0.43 -10.36
C SER A 57 10.69 -1.27 -9.30
N ASP A 58 11.14 -0.65 -8.20
CA ASP A 58 11.77 -1.35 -7.08
C ASP A 58 10.75 -1.93 -6.09
N TRP A 59 9.47 -1.53 -6.18
CA TRP A 59 8.37 -1.93 -5.31
C TRP A 59 8.63 -1.75 -3.81
N LYS A 60 9.62 -0.94 -3.43
CA LYS A 60 9.95 -0.69 -2.02
C LYS A 60 8.97 0.28 -1.38
N ARG A 61 8.42 1.18 -2.18
CA ARG A 61 7.44 2.17 -1.74
C ARG A 61 6.24 2.17 -2.67
N ILE A 62 5.04 1.99 -2.14
CA ILE A 62 3.78 2.05 -2.89
C ILE A 62 3.04 3.29 -2.45
N GLU A 63 2.83 4.24 -3.36
CA GLU A 63 2.21 5.53 -3.06
C GLU A 63 0.72 5.49 -3.36
N PHE A 64 -0.08 6.07 -2.47
CA PHE A 64 -1.53 6.17 -2.59
C PHE A 64 -1.97 7.61 -2.80
N GLN A 65 -2.91 7.80 -3.71
CA GLN A 65 -3.45 9.11 -4.05
C GLN A 65 -4.97 8.99 -4.25
N CYS A 66 -5.66 10.03 -3.80
CA CYS A 66 -7.03 10.32 -4.20
C CYS A 66 -6.98 11.43 -5.25
N LYS A 67 -7.18 11.11 -6.53
CA LYS A 67 -7.24 12.08 -7.61
C LYS A 67 -8.67 12.46 -7.95
N ARG A 68 -8.94 13.77 -8.04
CA ARG A 68 -10.20 14.31 -8.57
C ARG A 68 -9.87 15.39 -9.60
N TRP A 69 -10.40 15.24 -10.82
CA TRP A 69 -10.07 16.12 -11.95
C TRP A 69 -8.55 16.27 -12.16
N PHE A 70 -7.83 15.15 -12.17
CA PHE A 70 -6.35 15.06 -12.34
C PHE A 70 -5.51 15.67 -11.22
N LEU A 71 -6.11 16.30 -10.19
CA LEU A 71 -5.42 16.82 -9.03
C LEU A 71 -5.51 15.85 -7.85
N VAL A 72 -4.42 15.72 -7.07
CA VAL A 72 -4.48 15.00 -5.78
C VAL A 72 -5.32 15.84 -4.82
N ARG A 73 -6.50 15.31 -4.44
CA ARG A 73 -7.48 16.03 -3.64
C ARG A 73 -8.20 15.07 -2.70
N TRP A 74 -7.70 15.01 -1.48
CA TRP A 74 -8.32 14.27 -0.39
C TRP A 74 -9.50 15.07 0.21
N PRO A 75 -10.59 14.40 0.62
CA PRO A 75 -11.66 15.05 1.36
C PRO A 75 -11.16 15.51 2.73
N ALA A 76 -11.25 16.81 3.04
CA ALA A 76 -10.71 17.39 4.27
C ALA A 76 -11.23 16.74 5.57
N GLN A 77 -12.48 16.29 5.57
CA GLN A 77 -13.11 15.61 6.71
C GLN A 77 -12.52 14.22 7.01
N LEU A 78 -11.72 13.67 6.09
CA LEU A 78 -11.10 12.37 6.25
C LEU A 78 -9.63 12.47 6.67
N LEU A 79 -9.08 13.69 6.77
CA LEU A 79 -7.67 13.87 7.12
C LEU A 79 -7.44 13.66 8.62
N PHE A 80 -6.29 13.08 8.96
CA PHE A 80 -5.73 13.11 10.31
C PHE A 80 -5.36 14.54 10.69
N ASP A 81 -5.39 14.84 11.99
CA ASP A 81 -5.03 16.16 12.52
C ASP A 81 -3.56 16.51 12.24
N ARG A 82 -2.69 15.49 12.19
CA ARG A 82 -1.27 15.63 11.87
C ARG A 82 -1.09 15.79 10.36
N THR A 83 -0.58 16.94 9.94
CA THR A 83 -0.34 17.25 8.51
C THR A 83 1.08 16.98 8.04
N GLU A 84 2.03 16.86 8.96
CA GLU A 84 3.42 16.52 8.64
C GLU A 84 3.54 15.07 8.14
N ALA A 85 4.67 14.72 7.54
CA ALA A 85 4.96 13.34 7.21
C ALA A 85 5.22 12.55 8.50
N PHE A 86 4.39 11.56 8.79
CA PHE A 86 4.56 10.69 9.96
C PHE A 86 4.27 9.24 9.58
N ARG A 87 4.95 8.32 10.27
CA ARG A 87 4.62 6.90 10.17
C ARG A 87 3.37 6.65 11.01
N ILE A 88 2.37 5.98 10.45
CA ILE A 88 1.15 5.55 11.15
C ILE A 88 1.45 4.30 11.98
N ALA A 89 2.05 3.29 11.36
CA ALA A 89 2.38 2.03 12.01
C ALA A 89 3.51 1.30 11.27
N THR A 90 4.18 0.40 11.97
CA THR A 90 5.04 -0.63 11.39
C THR A 90 4.34 -1.98 11.53
N ILE A 91 4.17 -2.68 10.42
CA ILE A 91 3.57 -4.01 10.38
C ILE A 91 4.69 -5.04 10.26
N ALA A 92 4.76 -5.95 11.23
CA ALA A 92 5.52 -7.18 11.10
C ALA A 92 4.65 -8.22 10.39
N CYS A 93 5.10 -8.68 9.24
CA CYS A 93 4.36 -9.66 8.44
C CYS A 93 5.28 -10.69 7.81
N GLN A 94 4.69 -11.80 7.40
CA GLN A 94 5.36 -12.88 6.72
C GLN A 94 4.65 -13.14 5.39
N PHE A 95 5.42 -13.23 4.31
CA PHE A 95 4.94 -13.63 3.00
C PHE A 95 5.47 -15.03 2.69
N GLY A 96 4.62 -16.04 2.87
CA GLY A 96 5.05 -17.44 2.84
C GLY A 96 6.03 -17.75 3.97
N VAL A 97 7.33 -17.80 3.67
CA VAL A 97 8.41 -18.04 4.65
C VAL A 97 9.33 -16.84 4.84
N LYS A 98 9.03 -15.71 4.18
CA LYS A 98 9.85 -14.50 4.23
C LYS A 98 9.26 -13.49 5.19
N ASP A 99 10.01 -13.14 6.21
CA ASP A 99 9.63 -12.07 7.13
C ASP A 99 9.92 -10.71 6.50
N ALA A 100 9.02 -9.77 6.73
CA ALA A 100 9.09 -8.41 6.24
C ALA A 100 8.56 -7.44 7.29
N LEU A 101 9.14 -6.23 7.29
CA LEU A 101 8.59 -5.08 7.97
C LEU A 101 8.04 -4.13 6.91
N VAL A 102 6.80 -3.71 7.09
CA VAL A 102 6.15 -2.73 6.23
C VAL A 102 5.70 -1.54 7.05
N ASP A 103 6.27 -0.39 6.77
CA ASP A 103 5.87 0.88 7.35
C ASP A 103 4.69 1.46 6.56
N VAL A 104 3.69 1.95 7.29
CA VAL A 104 2.56 2.69 6.73
C VAL A 104 2.77 4.15 7.03
N TRP A 105 2.80 4.98 6.01
CA TRP A 105 3.07 6.41 6.11
C TRP A 105 1.82 7.24 5.86
N ALA A 106 1.75 8.37 6.55
CA ALA A 106 0.84 9.47 6.27
C ALA A 106 1.62 10.74 5.96
N GLU A 107 1.07 11.57 5.07
CA GLU A 107 1.59 12.88 4.72
C GLU A 107 0.41 13.79 4.38
N GLY A 108 0.45 15.07 4.77
CA GLY A 108 -0.67 15.99 4.50
C GLY A 108 -2.00 15.51 5.10
N GLY A 109 -1.94 14.80 6.24
CA GLY A 109 -3.11 14.26 6.94
C GLY A 109 -3.74 13.02 6.30
N HIS A 110 -3.15 12.38 5.29
CA HIS A 110 -3.72 11.18 4.68
C HIS A 110 -2.69 10.07 4.53
N VAL A 111 -3.17 8.83 4.46
CA VAL A 111 -2.33 7.67 4.13
C VAL A 111 -1.67 7.87 2.76
N SER A 112 -0.35 7.93 2.75
CA SER A 112 0.44 8.33 1.59
C SER A 112 1.21 7.17 0.98
N ALA A 113 1.72 6.22 1.79
CA ALA A 113 2.48 5.11 1.27
C ALA A 113 2.54 3.86 2.17
N LEU A 114 2.80 2.72 1.55
CA LEU A 114 3.43 1.56 2.19
C LEU A 114 4.91 1.54 1.81
N GLU A 115 5.79 1.29 2.76
CA GLU A 115 7.23 1.22 2.52
C GLU A 115 7.85 -0.01 3.18
N SER A 116 8.79 -0.65 2.48
CA SER A 116 9.57 -1.77 3.00
C SER A 116 10.99 -1.73 2.46
N ALA A 117 11.94 -2.24 3.25
CA ALA A 117 13.32 -2.37 2.82
C ALA A 117 13.47 -3.32 1.61
N VAL A 118 12.54 -4.27 1.47
CA VAL A 118 12.48 -5.28 0.40
C VAL A 118 11.32 -4.96 -0.54
N GLY A 119 11.50 -5.21 -1.84
CA GLY A 119 10.45 -4.97 -2.84
C GLY A 119 9.19 -5.81 -2.58
N LEU A 120 8.05 -5.15 -2.40
CA LEU A 120 6.78 -5.74 -2.02
C LEU A 120 6.19 -6.68 -3.09
N SER A 121 6.49 -6.48 -4.37
CA SER A 121 6.07 -7.41 -5.43
C SER A 121 6.69 -8.80 -5.23
N GLY A 122 7.99 -8.86 -4.98
CA GLY A 122 8.71 -10.11 -4.74
C GLY A 122 8.23 -10.83 -3.48
N LEU A 123 7.80 -10.08 -2.47
CA LEU A 123 7.17 -10.61 -1.27
C LEU A 123 5.77 -11.16 -1.57
N SER A 124 4.92 -10.40 -2.27
CA SER A 124 3.56 -10.84 -2.62
C SER A 124 3.51 -12.12 -3.46
N ILE A 125 4.56 -12.39 -4.25
CA ILE A 125 4.68 -13.61 -5.07
C ILE A 125 5.23 -14.78 -4.23
N ALA A 126 5.97 -14.50 -3.15
CA ALA A 126 6.63 -15.52 -2.34
C ALA A 126 5.65 -16.42 -1.57
N GLY A 127 4.43 -15.95 -1.31
CA GLY A 127 3.41 -16.75 -0.64
C GLY A 127 2.29 -15.91 -0.02
N PRO A 128 1.38 -16.57 0.73
CA PRO A 128 0.29 -15.87 1.41
C PRO A 128 0.84 -14.89 2.45
N LEU A 129 0.14 -13.77 2.60
CA LEU A 129 0.43 -12.77 3.64
C LEU A 129 -0.13 -13.25 4.99
N ASN A 130 0.72 -13.25 6.00
CA ASN A 130 0.36 -13.45 7.40
C ASN A 130 0.82 -12.23 8.23
N ILE A 131 -0.07 -11.65 9.02
CA ILE A 131 0.25 -10.51 9.88
C ILE A 131 0.71 -11.06 11.24
N LEU A 132 1.95 -10.78 11.62
CA LEU A 132 2.54 -11.22 12.87
C LEU A 132 2.30 -10.21 14.00
N GLY A 133 2.28 -8.92 13.67
CA GLY A 133 2.03 -7.85 14.61
C GLY A 133 1.93 -6.49 13.92
N VAL A 134 1.26 -5.55 14.59
CA VAL A 134 1.15 -4.17 14.14
C VAL A 134 1.57 -3.27 15.29
N HIS A 135 2.51 -2.38 15.03
CA HIS A 135 3.08 -1.46 16.00
C HIS A 135 2.74 -0.02 15.58
N PRO A 136 1.67 0.59 16.12
CA PRO A 136 1.36 1.99 15.89
C PRO A 136 2.53 2.89 16.28
N ALA A 137 2.80 3.93 15.50
CA ALA A 137 3.74 4.95 15.89
C ALA A 137 3.03 5.87 16.90
N ILE A 138 3.46 5.79 18.15
CA ILE A 138 2.95 6.58 19.28
C ILE A 138 3.16 8.07 19.03
#